data_AF-A0A9W6GFA3-F1
#
_entry.id   AF-A0A9W6GFA3-F1
#
_cell.length_a   1.000
_cell.length_b   1.000
_cell.length_c   1.000
_cell.angle_alpha   90.00
_cell.angle_beta   90.00
_cell.angle_gamma   90.00
#
_symmetry.space_group_name_H-M   'P 1'
#
loop_
_entity.id
_entity.type
_entity.pdbx_description
1 polymer ?
#
loop_
_entity_poly.entity_id
_entity_poly.type
_entity_poly.pdbx_seq_one_letter_code
_entity_poly.pdbx_strand_id
1 'polypeptide(L)'
;MKTWFVYVFGRWIVLSGIAGALLQFVLSDYLKIHTIPAFLLNQFLLANVFWFVDKAIFKSHFKIPAFYPLWEIRENVRCADCGTVCEGYRVVKTKNYDRLHDPEPEFRCKTCREKKLEELRKRGIEV
;
A
#
# COMPACT_ATOMS: atom_id res chain seq x y z
N MET A 1 -15.29 11.30 -7.55
CA MET A 1 -14.99 12.65 -8.11
C MET A 1 -14.33 13.59 -7.11
N LYS A 2 -14.91 13.85 -5.91
CA LYS A 2 -14.32 14.79 -4.93
C LYS A 2 -12.89 14.47 -4.50
N THR A 3 -12.53 13.19 -4.34
CA THR A 3 -11.19 12.77 -3.89
C THR A 3 -10.09 12.93 -4.93
N TRP A 4 -10.40 12.69 -6.22
CA TRP A 4 -9.45 12.92 -7.31
C TRP A 4 -9.17 14.41 -7.48
N PHE A 5 -10.19 15.25 -7.28
CA PHE A 5 -10.03 16.71 -7.23
C PHE A 5 -9.12 17.14 -6.06
N VAL A 6 -9.31 16.60 -4.85
CA VAL A 6 -8.42 16.88 -3.71
C VAL A 6 -6.98 16.42 -3.98
N TYR A 7 -6.80 15.27 -4.63
CA TYR A 7 -5.47 14.80 -4.99
C TYR A 7 -4.80 15.72 -6.03
N VAL A 8 -5.48 16.02 -7.14
CA VAL A 8 -4.89 16.85 -8.19
C VAL A 8 -4.73 18.32 -7.77
N PHE A 9 -5.76 18.94 -7.21
CA PHE A 9 -5.66 20.35 -6.82
C PHE A 9 -4.92 20.55 -5.50
N GLY A 10 -5.23 19.75 -4.49
CA GLY A 10 -4.59 19.87 -3.17
C GLY A 10 -3.14 19.41 -3.19
N ARG A 11 -2.86 18.20 -3.70
CA ARG A 11 -1.48 17.68 -3.69
C ARG A 11 -0.63 18.29 -4.81
N TRP A 12 -1.08 18.27 -6.06
CA TRP A 12 -0.21 18.70 -7.16
C TRP A 12 -0.12 20.22 -7.30
N ILE A 13 -1.24 20.94 -7.27
CA ILE A 13 -1.22 22.40 -7.50
C ILE A 13 -0.81 23.16 -6.23
N VAL A 14 -1.49 22.90 -5.10
CA VAL A 14 -1.25 23.64 -3.86
C VAL A 14 0.05 23.21 -3.18
N LEU A 15 0.26 21.90 -2.98
CA LEU A 15 1.42 21.40 -2.24
C LEU A 15 2.70 21.40 -3.09
N SER A 16 2.69 20.81 -4.28
CA SER A 16 3.89 20.74 -5.12
C SER A 16 4.20 22.02 -5.86
N GLY A 17 3.19 22.74 -6.33
CA GLY A 17 3.37 24.02 -7.02
C GLY A 17 3.59 25.18 -6.05
N ILE A 18 2.51 25.61 -5.40
CA ILE A 18 2.49 26.85 -4.61
C ILE A 18 3.40 26.74 -3.37
N ALA A 19 3.22 25.72 -2.53
CA ALA A 19 4.00 25.59 -1.31
C ALA A 19 5.50 25.37 -1.59
N GLY A 20 5.84 24.62 -2.66
CA GLY A 20 7.22 24.44 -3.07
C GLY A 20 7.89 25.72 -3.58
N ALA A 21 7.17 26.54 -4.35
CA ALA A 21 7.67 27.84 -4.80
C ALA A 21 7.84 28.83 -3.64
N LEU A 22 6.88 28.87 -2.71
CA LEU A 22 6.96 29.70 -1.51
C LEU A 22 8.12 29.26 -0.61
N LEU A 23 8.32 27.96 -0.42
CA LEU A 23 9.43 27.45 0.38
C LEU A 23 10.77 27.79 -0.29
N GLN A 24 10.88 27.70 -1.62
CA GLN A 24 12.08 28.14 -2.35
C GLN A 24 12.37 29.63 -2.11
N PHE A 25 11.35 30.48 -2.21
CA PHE A 25 11.46 31.91 -1.97
C PHE A 25 11.91 32.21 -0.53
N VAL A 26 11.33 31.52 0.47
CA VAL A 26 11.71 31.69 1.88
C VAL A 26 13.17 31.26 2.09
N LEU A 27 13.59 30.12 1.54
CA LEU A 27 14.96 29.62 1.71
C LEU A 27 16.00 30.48 0.98
N SER A 28 15.72 30.86 -0.27
CA SER A 28 16.68 31.56 -1.14
C SER A 28 16.69 33.07 -0.89
N ASP A 29 15.53 33.72 -0.88
CA ASP A 29 15.40 35.17 -0.87
C ASP A 29 15.32 35.74 0.56
N TYR A 30 14.53 35.09 1.43
CA TYR A 30 14.33 35.56 2.80
C TYR A 30 15.48 35.15 3.73
N LEU A 31 15.89 33.88 3.70
CA LEU A 31 16.99 33.35 4.52
C LEU A 31 18.37 33.49 3.87
N LYS A 32 18.44 34.01 2.63
CA LYS A 32 19.67 34.25 1.87
C LYS A 32 20.58 33.03 1.72
N ILE A 33 20.00 31.83 1.66
CA ILE A 33 20.72 30.62 1.33
C ILE A 33 21.00 30.62 -0.17
N HIS A 34 22.21 30.25 -0.59
CA HIS A 34 22.54 30.16 -2.00
C HIS A 34 21.57 29.22 -2.75
N THR A 35 21.28 29.52 -4.01
CA THR A 35 20.17 28.91 -4.77
C THR A 35 20.21 27.38 -4.77
N ILE A 36 21.40 26.79 -4.96
CA ILE A 36 21.60 25.33 -5.03
C ILE A 36 21.28 24.65 -3.68
N PRO A 37 21.90 25.01 -2.54
CA PRO A 37 21.54 24.41 -1.25
C PRO A 37 20.11 24.70 -0.82
N ALA A 38 19.57 25.89 -1.13
CA ALA A 38 18.16 26.21 -0.88
C ALA A 38 17.22 25.26 -1.64
N PHE A 39 17.52 24.99 -2.91
CA PHE A 39 16.77 24.04 -3.73
C PHE A 39 16.83 22.61 -3.16
N LEU A 40 18.01 22.11 -2.81
CA LEU A 40 18.15 20.77 -2.24
C LEU A 40 17.37 20.61 -0.92
N LEU A 41 17.42 21.63 -0.06
CA LEU A 41 16.67 21.66 1.19
C LEU A 41 15.16 21.71 0.94
N ASN A 42 14.71 22.50 -0.03
CA ASN A 42 13.32 22.56 -0.45
C ASN A 42 12.82 21.18 -0.89
N GLN A 43 13.56 20.50 -1.79
CA GLN A 43 13.21 19.18 -2.29
C GLN A 43 13.16 18.13 -1.17
N PHE A 44 14.09 18.19 -0.22
CA PHE A 44 14.10 17.31 0.94
C PHE A 44 12.88 17.52 1.85
N LEU A 45 12.57 18.78 2.18
CA LEU A 45 11.42 19.11 3.02
C LEU A 45 10.10 18.72 2.35
N LEU A 46 9.92 19.05 1.08
CA LEU A 46 8.75 18.66 0.30
C LEU A 46 8.61 17.15 0.22
N ALA A 47 9.68 16.40 -0.02
CA ALA A 47 9.63 14.94 -0.08
C ALA A 47 9.12 14.32 1.22
N ASN A 48 9.55 14.85 2.37
CA ASN A 48 9.06 14.41 3.68
C ASN A 48 7.56 14.72 3.84
N VAL A 49 7.13 15.95 3.56
CA VAL A 49 5.71 16.34 3.64
C VAL A 49 4.85 15.51 2.69
N PHE A 50 5.31 15.30 1.47
CA PHE A 50 4.67 14.49 0.45
C PHE A 50 4.43 13.06 0.93
N TRP A 51 5.40 12.45 1.60
CA TRP A 51 5.24 11.10 2.14
C TRP A 51 4.09 11.03 3.15
N PHE A 52 4.02 11.97 4.09
CA PHE A 52 2.95 11.99 5.10
C PHE A 52 1.58 12.28 4.49
N VAL A 53 1.49 13.25 3.59
CA VAL A 53 0.23 13.62 2.94
C VAL A 53 -0.29 12.47 2.07
N ASP A 54 0.58 11.79 1.30
CA ASP A 54 0.15 10.64 0.50
C ASP A 54 -0.29 9.50 1.39
N LYS A 55 0.47 9.20 2.45
CA LYS A 55 0.09 8.17 3.40
C LYS A 55 -1.30 8.44 4.01
N ALA A 56 -1.62 9.69 4.33
CA ALA A 56 -2.94 10.07 4.85
C ALA A 56 -4.05 9.96 3.78
N ILE A 57 -3.81 10.46 2.57
CA ILE A 57 -4.76 10.37 1.45
C ILE A 57 -5.04 8.90 1.10
N PHE A 58 -4.00 8.07 0.98
CA PHE A 58 -4.17 6.68 0.58
C PHE A 58 -4.73 5.81 1.70
N LYS A 59 -4.37 6.04 2.97
CA LYS A 59 -4.99 5.33 4.11
C LYS A 59 -6.48 5.62 4.27
N SER A 60 -6.93 6.80 3.85
CA SER A 60 -8.36 7.18 3.90
C SER A 60 -9.14 6.78 2.64
N HIS A 61 -8.50 6.88 1.47
CA HIS A 61 -9.16 6.66 0.18
C HIS A 61 -9.33 5.18 -0.12
N PHE A 62 -8.27 4.44 0.08
CA PHE A 62 -8.40 3.02 0.15
C PHE A 62 -8.88 2.71 1.56
N LYS A 63 -10.14 2.28 1.72
CA LYS A 63 -10.52 1.40 2.84
C LYS A 63 -9.78 0.06 2.69
N ILE A 64 -8.47 0.09 2.44
CA ILE A 64 -7.57 -1.01 2.61
C ILE A 64 -7.65 -1.29 4.11
N PRO A 65 -8.27 -2.41 4.54
CA PRO A 65 -7.99 -2.87 5.89
C PRO A 65 -6.47 -2.90 6.00
N ALA A 66 -5.91 -2.39 7.10
CA ALA A 66 -4.46 -2.31 7.31
C ALA A 66 -3.73 -3.66 7.05
N PHE A 67 -4.50 -4.75 6.99
CA PHE A 67 -4.13 -6.04 6.46
C PHE A 67 -4.78 -6.30 5.09
N TYR A 68 -4.03 -6.10 4.01
CA TYR A 68 -4.28 -6.90 2.81
C TYR A 68 -4.09 -8.39 3.18
N PRO A 69 -4.86 -9.31 2.58
CA PRO A 69 -4.54 -10.72 2.69
C PRO A 69 -3.12 -10.94 2.15
N LEU A 70 -2.20 -11.32 3.02
CA LEU A 70 -0.87 -11.74 2.64
C LEU A 70 -1.01 -13.08 1.94
N TRP A 71 -0.73 -13.09 0.64
CA TRP A 71 -0.74 -14.28 -0.18
C TRP A 71 0.67 -14.81 -0.36
N GLU A 72 0.82 -16.11 -0.22
CA GLU A 72 2.01 -16.85 -0.62
C GLU A 72 1.64 -17.70 -1.83
N ILE A 73 2.40 -17.54 -2.91
CA ILE A 73 2.21 -18.28 -4.16
C ILE A 73 3.50 -19.05 -4.43
N ARG A 74 3.38 -20.34 -4.73
CA ARG A 74 4.51 -21.22 -5.06
C ARG A 74 4.17 -22.08 -6.27
N GLU A 75 5.13 -22.27 -7.15
CA GLU A 75 4.99 -23.17 -8.30
C GLU A 75 5.25 -24.63 -7.91
N ASN A 76 4.72 -25.56 -8.73
CA ASN A 76 4.96 -27.01 -8.59
C ASN A 76 4.62 -27.58 -7.21
N VAL A 77 3.60 -27.05 -6.54
CA VAL A 77 3.15 -27.56 -5.24
C VAL A 77 2.02 -28.55 -5.43
N ARG A 78 2.03 -29.62 -4.62
CA ARG A 78 0.93 -30.57 -4.53
C ARG A 78 -0.21 -29.96 -3.73
N CYS A 79 -1.38 -29.79 -4.35
CA CYS A 79 -2.55 -29.25 -3.68
C CYS A 79 -2.96 -30.13 -2.49
N ALA A 80 -3.20 -29.53 -1.32
CA ALA A 80 -3.62 -30.25 -0.11
C ALA A 80 -4.99 -30.95 -0.25
N ASP A 81 -5.90 -30.40 -1.06
CA ASP A 81 -7.27 -30.92 -1.17
C ASP A 81 -7.43 -31.93 -2.34
N CYS A 82 -6.82 -31.65 -3.51
CA CYS A 82 -7.01 -32.47 -4.72
C CYS A 82 -5.76 -33.25 -5.16
N GLY A 83 -4.60 -33.02 -4.52
CA GLY A 83 -3.37 -33.77 -4.78
C GLY A 83 -2.70 -33.50 -6.13
N THR A 84 -3.26 -32.65 -6.99
CA THR A 84 -2.68 -32.27 -8.29
C THR A 84 -1.47 -31.35 -8.09
N VAL A 85 -0.46 -31.50 -8.94
CA VAL A 85 0.68 -30.56 -9.02
C VAL A 85 0.23 -29.31 -9.78
N CYS A 86 0.34 -28.15 -9.15
CA CYS A 86 -0.16 -26.89 -9.69
C CYS A 86 0.60 -25.70 -9.09
N GLU A 87 0.31 -24.51 -9.59
CA GLU A 87 0.58 -23.27 -8.86
C GLU A 87 -0.29 -23.22 -7.59
N GLY A 88 0.37 -23.32 -6.44
CA GLY A 88 -0.23 -23.37 -5.13
C GLY A 88 -0.38 -21.98 -4.53
N TYR A 89 -1.59 -21.67 -4.08
CA TYR A 89 -1.94 -20.42 -3.43
C TYR A 89 -2.26 -20.67 -1.96
N ARG A 90 -1.79 -19.78 -1.10
CA ARG A 90 -2.03 -19.84 0.34
C ARG A 90 -2.31 -18.44 0.87
N VAL A 91 -3.43 -18.29 1.57
CA VAL A 91 -3.68 -17.10 2.41
C VAL A 91 -2.89 -17.31 3.71
N VAL A 92 -1.95 -16.40 3.99
CA VAL A 92 -1.08 -16.48 5.16
C VAL A 92 -1.61 -15.62 6.29
N LYS A 93 -2.03 -14.38 5.99
CA LYS A 93 -2.50 -13.45 7.01
C LYS A 93 -3.58 -12.51 6.49
N THR A 94 -4.66 -12.35 7.22
CA THR A 94 -5.65 -11.29 7.03
C THR A 94 -5.96 -10.64 8.39
N LYS A 95 -6.90 -9.70 8.42
CA LYS A 95 -7.26 -8.94 9.64
C LYS A 95 -7.61 -9.84 10.84
N ASN A 96 -8.30 -10.96 10.60
CA ASN A 96 -8.77 -11.90 11.63
C ASN A 96 -8.31 -13.35 11.35
N TYR A 97 -7.18 -13.52 10.67
CA TYR A 97 -6.64 -14.82 10.29
C TYR A 97 -5.11 -14.73 10.23
N ASP A 98 -4.38 -15.51 11.01
CA ASP A 98 -2.91 -15.52 10.98
C ASP A 98 -2.40 -16.96 10.97
N ARG A 99 -1.65 -17.30 9.92
CA ARG A 99 -0.99 -18.58 9.71
C ARG A 99 0.48 -18.40 9.31
N LEU A 100 1.12 -17.29 9.69
CA LEU A 100 2.55 -17.05 9.42
C LEU A 100 3.46 -18.16 9.96
N HIS A 101 3.13 -18.73 11.12
CA HIS A 101 3.94 -19.74 11.83
C HIS A 101 3.35 -21.15 11.76
N ASP A 102 2.50 -21.42 10.76
CA ASP A 102 1.93 -22.75 10.56
C ASP A 102 3.05 -23.75 10.22
N PRO A 103 3.29 -24.80 11.04
CA PRO A 103 4.34 -25.78 10.80
C PRO A 103 4.10 -26.62 9.53
N GLU A 104 2.85 -26.73 9.07
CA GLU A 104 2.48 -27.48 7.87
C GLU A 104 1.74 -26.58 6.87
N PRO A 105 2.47 -25.85 5.99
CA PRO A 105 1.86 -24.89 5.08
C PRO A 105 1.05 -25.59 3.98
N GLU A 106 -0.27 -25.44 4.04
CA GLU A 106 -1.20 -25.97 3.04
C GLU A 106 -1.33 -25.04 1.83
N PHE A 107 -0.86 -25.48 0.67
CA PHE A 107 -1.08 -24.80 -0.61
C PHE A 107 -2.25 -25.44 -1.37
N ARG A 108 -3.03 -24.60 -2.04
CA ARG A 108 -4.22 -25.02 -2.80
C ARG A 108 -4.16 -24.54 -4.24
N CYS A 109 -4.62 -25.37 -5.17
CA CYS A 109 -4.78 -24.98 -6.56
C CYS A 109 -5.82 -23.85 -6.71
N LYS A 110 -5.90 -23.22 -7.89
CA LYS A 110 -6.81 -22.10 -8.15
C LYS A 110 -8.28 -22.40 -7.81
N THR A 111 -8.77 -23.60 -8.12
CA THR A 111 -10.15 -24.03 -7.87
C THR A 111 -10.42 -24.36 -6.40
N CYS A 112 -9.51 -25.09 -5.73
CA CYS A 112 -9.63 -25.39 -4.30
C CYS A 112 -9.46 -24.15 -3.43
N ARG A 113 -8.62 -23.20 -3.85
CA ARG A 113 -8.48 -21.89 -3.21
C ARG A 113 -9.80 -21.14 -3.17
N GLU A 114 -10.56 -21.10 -4.28
CA GLU A 114 -11.83 -20.39 -4.34
C GLU A 114 -12.86 -20.97 -3.37
N LYS A 115 -12.96 -22.29 -3.29
CA LYS A 115 -13.79 -22.97 -2.28
C LYS A 115 -13.39 -22.59 -0.86
N LYS A 116 -12.07 -22.55 -0.58
CA LYS A 116 -11.57 -22.16 0.74
C LYS A 116 -11.86 -20.69 1.06
N LEU A 117 -11.72 -19.80 0.10
CA LEU A 117 -12.06 -18.39 0.25
C LEU A 117 -13.55 -18.18 0.57
N GLU A 118 -14.44 -18.91 -0.08
CA GLU A 118 -15.87 -18.88 0.24
C GLU A 118 -16.16 -19.37 1.66
N GLU A 119 -15.49 -20.43 2.12
CA GLU A 119 -15.57 -20.88 3.52
C GLU A 119 -15.11 -19.80 4.50
N LEU A 120 -13.98 -19.15 4.22
CA LEU A 120 -13.44 -18.07 5.05
C LEU A 120 -14.39 -16.87 5.09
N ARG A 121 -14.99 -16.49 3.95
CA ARG A 121 -16.00 -15.42 3.90
C ARG A 121 -17.25 -15.77 4.71
N LYS A 122 -17.73 -17.03 4.63
CA LYS A 122 -18.86 -17.51 5.47
C LYS A 122 -18.54 -17.45 6.96
N ARG A 123 -17.27 -17.61 7.33
CA ARG A 123 -16.79 -17.46 8.72
C ARG A 123 -16.59 -16.01 9.16
N GLY A 124 -16.90 -15.03 8.30
CA GLY A 124 -16.73 -13.60 8.58
C GLY A 124 -15.27 -13.12 8.52
N ILE A 125 -14.38 -13.90 7.90
CA ILE A 125 -12.99 -13.49 7.66
C ILE A 125 -12.97 -12.65 6.38
N GLU A 126 -12.48 -11.40 6.49
CA GLU A 126 -12.25 -10.54 5.33
C GLU A 126 -11.02 -11.04 4.56
N VAL A 127 -11.26 -11.58 3.36
CA VAL A 127 -10.28 -12.10 2.38
C VAL A 127 -10.52 -11.51 0.99
#